data_AF-A0A9D8J4Y0-F1
#
_entry.id   AF-A0A9D8J4Y0-F1
#
_cell.length_a   1.000
_cell.length_b   1.000
_cell.length_c   1.000
_cell.angle_alpha   90.00
_cell.angle_beta   90.00
_cell.angle_gamma   90.00
#
_symmetry.space_group_name_H-M   'P 1'
#
loop_
_entity.id
_entity.type
_entity.pdbx_description
1 polymer ?
#
loop_
_entity_poly.entity_id
_entity_poly.type
_entity_poly.pdbx_seq_one_letter_code
_entity_poly.pdbx_strand_id
1 'polypeptide(L)'
;MVSRSTLNRDKADELAVGSAIRGKPLRVVRSETNDHRVPAYSEMVIEGEVPLDHEILPEVPFGEMYGYIGALKAANVWMNVTAIIHRRNPRIVNQYTGVTRGFPTAPLEQVALHTMRRCVPNVKMLHTPIEATGLCFVSIKKNLAKRSRSESGSLTSLRSLKSS
;
A
#
# COMPACT_ATOMS: atom_id res chain seq x y z
N MET A 1 -4.39 -11.62 -14.62
CA MET A 1 -4.26 -10.26 -14.06
C MET A 1 -3.24 -10.31 -12.94
N VAL A 2 -2.22 -9.46 -13.02
CA VAL A 2 -1.20 -9.33 -11.96
C VAL A 2 -1.81 -8.40 -10.92
N SER A 3 -2.04 -8.89 -9.70
CA SER A 3 -2.22 -8.01 -8.54
C SER A 3 -0.99 -7.10 -8.51
N ARG A 4 -1.20 -5.78 -8.62
CA ARG A 4 -0.13 -4.81 -8.86
C ARG A 4 -0.30 -3.61 -7.95
N SER A 5 0.53 -3.53 -6.93
CA SER A 5 0.81 -2.32 -6.20
C SER A 5 1.85 -1.49 -6.96
N THR A 6 1.64 -0.18 -7.02
CA THR A 6 2.56 0.80 -7.62
C THR A 6 3.94 0.83 -6.94
N LEU A 7 4.09 0.18 -5.78
CA LEU A 7 5.34 0.04 -5.04
C LEU A 7 6.33 -0.92 -5.71
N ASN A 8 5.86 -1.82 -6.58
CA ASN A 8 6.70 -2.80 -7.25
C ASN A 8 7.29 -2.25 -8.56
N ARG A 9 8.48 -1.65 -8.47
CA ARG A 9 9.18 -1.03 -9.61
C ARG A 9 9.63 -2.02 -10.67
N ASP A 10 9.91 -3.27 -10.27
CA ASP A 10 10.42 -4.31 -11.17
C ASP A 10 9.30 -5.02 -11.95
N LYS A 11 8.05 -4.57 -11.80
CA LYS A 11 6.86 -5.20 -12.39
C LYS A 11 6.74 -6.69 -12.05
N ALA A 12 7.32 -7.12 -10.94
CA ALA A 12 7.27 -8.50 -10.52
C ALA A 12 5.83 -8.92 -10.22
N ASP A 13 5.48 -10.18 -10.48
CA ASP A 13 4.19 -10.71 -10.08
C ASP A 13 4.09 -10.70 -8.54
N GLU A 14 3.05 -10.08 -7.97
CA GLU A 14 2.84 -10.06 -6.52
C GLU A 14 2.66 -11.45 -5.92
N LEU A 15 2.13 -12.40 -6.70
CA LEU A 15 2.08 -13.80 -6.27
C LEU A 15 3.49 -14.38 -6.15
N ALA A 16 4.43 -13.97 -7.00
CA ALA A 16 5.83 -14.35 -6.90
C ALA A 16 6.51 -13.67 -5.69
N VAL A 17 6.25 -12.38 -5.45
CA VAL A 17 6.75 -11.67 -4.26
C VAL A 17 6.23 -12.32 -2.97
N GLY A 18 4.93 -12.62 -2.90
CA GLY A 18 4.32 -13.32 -1.77
C GLY A 18 4.90 -14.73 -1.57
N SER A 19 5.20 -15.44 -2.66
CA SER A 19 5.88 -16.74 -2.61
C SER A 19 7.31 -16.63 -2.07
N ALA A 20 8.06 -15.59 -2.48
CA ALA A 20 9.42 -15.34 -2.02
C ALA A 20 9.46 -15.02 -0.52
N ILE A 21 8.56 -14.16 -0.04
CA ILE A 21 8.42 -13.83 1.40
C ILE A 21 8.05 -15.09 2.21
N ARG A 22 7.13 -15.91 1.68
CA ARG A 22 6.69 -17.16 2.32
C ARG A 22 7.76 -18.27 2.29
N GLY A 23 8.81 -18.12 1.48
CA GLY A 23 9.86 -19.12 1.27
C GLY A 23 9.39 -20.38 0.52
N LYS A 24 8.18 -20.38 -0.02
CA LYS A 24 7.61 -21.50 -0.80
C LYS A 24 6.53 -21.01 -1.78
N PRO A 25 6.38 -21.67 -2.95
CA PRO A 25 5.41 -21.28 -3.97
C PRO A 25 3.98 -21.17 -3.42
N LEU A 26 3.29 -20.06 -3.73
CA LEU A 26 1.85 -19.93 -3.52
C LEU A 26 1.12 -20.86 -4.48
N ARG A 27 0.22 -21.69 -3.94
CA ARG A 27 -0.64 -22.54 -4.74
C ARG A 27 -1.77 -21.67 -5.29
N VAL A 28 -1.94 -21.68 -6.60
CA VAL A 28 -2.96 -20.88 -7.30
C VAL A 28 -3.84 -21.77 -8.17
N VAL A 29 -5.09 -21.37 -8.33
CA VAL A 29 -6.08 -22.01 -9.22
C VAL A 29 -6.60 -20.98 -10.22
N ARG A 30 -7.14 -21.45 -11.35
CA ARG A 30 -7.81 -20.58 -12.32
C ARG A 30 -9.15 -20.12 -11.73
N SER A 31 -9.52 -18.88 -12.04
CA SER A 31 -10.86 -18.34 -11.82
C SER A 31 -11.93 -19.10 -12.62
N GLU A 32 -13.18 -19.01 -12.18
CA GLU A 32 -14.30 -19.72 -12.81
C GLU A 32 -14.81 -19.01 -14.06
N THR A 33 -14.84 -17.67 -14.04
CA THR A 33 -15.45 -16.85 -15.09
C THR A 33 -14.45 -16.16 -16.01
N ASN A 34 -13.15 -16.24 -15.71
CA ASN A 34 -12.09 -15.55 -16.46
C ASN A 34 -10.72 -16.25 -16.36
N ASP A 35 -9.70 -15.65 -16.97
CA ASP A 35 -8.35 -16.23 -17.09
C ASP A 35 -7.40 -15.86 -15.93
N HIS A 36 -7.91 -15.33 -14.83
CA HIS A 36 -7.08 -14.96 -13.69
C HIS A 36 -6.69 -16.18 -12.86
N ARG A 37 -5.56 -16.05 -12.16
CA ARG A 37 -5.10 -17.03 -11.17
C ARG A 37 -5.24 -16.42 -9.79
N VAL A 38 -5.91 -17.14 -8.90
CA VAL A 38 -6.19 -16.70 -7.53
C VAL A 38 -5.57 -17.68 -6.53
N PRO A 39 -5.22 -17.24 -5.31
CA PRO A 39 -4.70 -18.14 -4.28
C PRO A 39 -5.70 -19.27 -3.96
N ALA A 40 -5.24 -20.52 -4.04
CA ALA A 40 -6.06 -21.73 -3.89
C ALA A 40 -6.60 -21.96 -2.46
N TYR A 41 -6.27 -21.06 -1.53
CA TYR A 41 -6.65 -21.13 -0.12
C TYR A 41 -7.35 -19.83 0.35
N SER A 42 -7.76 -18.96 -0.57
CA SER A 42 -8.62 -17.82 -0.25
C SER A 42 -9.90 -18.29 0.43
N GLU A 43 -10.38 -17.52 1.41
CA GLU A 43 -11.68 -17.80 2.07
C GLU A 43 -12.85 -17.50 1.12
N MET A 44 -12.71 -16.45 0.31
CA MET A 44 -13.67 -15.99 -0.69
C MET A 44 -12.92 -15.32 -1.85
N VAL A 45 -13.46 -15.46 -3.06
CA VAL A 45 -13.03 -14.79 -4.29
C VAL A 45 -14.30 -14.21 -4.93
N ILE A 46 -14.24 -12.92 -5.28
CA ILE A 46 -15.29 -12.22 -6.01
C ILE A 46 -14.75 -11.95 -7.40
N GLU A 47 -15.43 -12.48 -8.41
CA GLU A 47 -15.07 -12.34 -9.82
C GLU A 47 -16.09 -11.47 -10.55
N GLY A 48 -15.65 -10.80 -11.60
CA GLY A 48 -16.47 -9.86 -12.33
C GLY A 48 -15.68 -8.96 -13.24
N GLU A 49 -16.39 -8.00 -13.82
CA GLU A 49 -15.87 -7.10 -14.84
C GLU A 49 -16.12 -5.65 -14.44
N VAL A 50 -15.15 -4.78 -14.74
CA VAL A 50 -15.29 -3.33 -14.55
C VAL A 50 -15.61 -2.72 -15.91
N PRO A 51 -16.86 -2.28 -16.16
CA PRO A 51 -17.21 -1.66 -17.43
C PRO A 51 -16.50 -0.31 -17.56
N LEU A 52 -15.89 -0.08 -18.72
CA LEU A 52 -15.16 1.16 -19.03
C LEU A 52 -15.96 2.10 -19.94
N ASP A 53 -17.04 1.60 -20.51
CA ASP A 53 -17.93 2.23 -21.48
C ASP A 53 -19.31 2.55 -20.88
N HIS A 54 -19.46 2.44 -19.56
CA HIS A 54 -20.68 2.74 -18.84
C HIS A 54 -20.50 3.93 -17.90
N GLU A 55 -21.64 4.48 -17.47
CA GLU A 55 -21.63 5.57 -16.51
C GLU A 55 -21.01 5.12 -15.19
N ILE A 56 -20.09 5.94 -14.70
CA ILE A 56 -19.46 5.79 -13.38
C ILE A 56 -20.42 6.30 -12.31
N LEU A 57 -20.45 5.63 -11.16
CA LEU A 57 -21.46 5.87 -10.13
C LEU A 57 -20.86 6.71 -8.98
N PRO A 58 -21.68 7.51 -8.28
CA PRO A 58 -21.21 8.20 -7.08
C PRO A 58 -20.88 7.19 -5.97
N GLU A 59 -19.73 7.36 -5.33
CA GLU A 59 -19.34 6.63 -4.12
C GLU A 59 -19.65 7.48 -2.89
N VAL A 60 -20.37 6.89 -1.93
CA VAL A 60 -20.67 7.57 -0.67
C VAL A 60 -19.40 7.89 0.13
N PRO A 61 -19.39 8.96 0.93
CA PRO A 61 -18.25 9.28 1.78
C PRO A 61 -17.91 8.12 2.72
N PHE A 62 -16.62 7.78 2.82
CA PHE A 62 -16.11 6.75 3.70
C PHE A 62 -15.10 7.33 4.68
N GLY A 63 -14.94 6.72 5.85
CA GLY A 63 -13.86 7.09 6.77
C GLY A 63 -12.52 6.85 6.08
N GLU A 64 -11.52 7.70 6.33
CA GLU A 64 -10.19 7.59 5.72
C GLU A 64 -9.11 7.38 6.77
N MET A 65 -7.91 6.99 6.33
CA MET A 65 -6.77 6.63 7.19
C MET A 65 -6.38 7.71 8.22
N TYR A 66 -6.73 8.98 7.97
CA TYR A 66 -6.46 10.10 8.87
C TYR A 66 -7.55 10.32 9.94
N GLY A 67 -8.62 9.51 9.93
CA GLY A 67 -9.73 9.61 10.89
C GLY A 67 -10.85 10.56 10.49
N TYR A 68 -10.81 11.11 9.28
CA TYR A 68 -11.84 12.00 8.74
C TYR A 68 -12.71 11.27 7.72
N ILE A 69 -13.93 11.76 7.50
CA ILE A 69 -14.76 11.32 6.37
C ILE A 69 -14.19 11.95 5.10
N GLY A 70 -13.89 11.09 4.11
CA GLY A 70 -13.44 11.52 2.79
C GLY A 70 -14.51 12.34 2.06
N ALA A 71 -14.10 13.11 1.05
CA ALA A 71 -15.04 13.84 0.21
C ALA A 71 -15.93 12.86 -0.59
N LEU A 72 -17.15 13.30 -0.92
CA LEU A 72 -17.99 12.58 -1.86
C LEU A 72 -17.26 12.45 -3.20
N LYS A 73 -17.12 11.22 -3.71
CA LYS A 73 -16.66 11.02 -5.08
C LYS A 73 -17.87 10.93 -5.99
N ALA A 74 -18.12 11.98 -6.77
CA ALA A 74 -19.25 12.05 -7.69
C ALA A 74 -19.19 10.99 -8.82
N ALA A 75 -18.02 10.39 -9.03
CA ALA A 75 -17.72 9.52 -10.16
C ALA A 75 -16.67 8.47 -9.73
N ASN A 76 -17.07 7.21 -9.61
CA ASN A 76 -16.18 6.09 -9.34
C ASN A 76 -16.56 4.84 -10.15
N VAL A 77 -15.57 3.98 -10.41
CA VAL A 77 -15.77 2.71 -11.09
C VAL A 77 -16.55 1.75 -10.19
N TRP A 78 -17.35 0.90 -10.82
CA TRP A 78 -18.06 -0.18 -10.17
C TRP A 78 -17.75 -1.50 -10.87
N MET A 79 -18.08 -2.61 -10.24
CA MET A 79 -17.79 -3.95 -10.75
C MET A 79 -19.09 -4.73 -10.89
N ASN A 80 -19.33 -5.27 -12.09
CA ASN A 80 -20.38 -6.24 -12.32
C ASN A 80 -19.89 -7.62 -11.85
N VAL A 81 -20.45 -8.12 -10.75
CA VAL A 81 -20.04 -9.40 -10.16
C VAL A 81 -20.64 -10.55 -10.98
N THR A 82 -19.77 -11.41 -11.51
CA THR A 82 -20.14 -12.58 -12.31
C THR A 82 -20.13 -13.87 -11.49
N ALA A 83 -19.29 -13.96 -10.45
CA ALA A 83 -19.28 -15.09 -9.53
C ALA A 83 -18.76 -14.71 -8.14
N ILE A 84 -19.26 -15.43 -7.12
CA ILE A 84 -18.74 -15.41 -5.76
C ILE A 84 -18.40 -16.85 -5.39
N ILE A 85 -17.11 -17.14 -5.22
CA ILE A 85 -16.60 -18.47 -4.87
C ILE A 85 -16.05 -18.42 -3.46
N HIS A 86 -16.43 -19.35 -2.59
CA HIS A 86 -15.96 -19.35 -1.21
C HIS A 86 -15.87 -20.75 -0.61
N ARG A 87 -15.13 -20.88 0.49
CA ARG A 87 -15.06 -22.13 1.26
C ARG A 87 -16.36 -22.38 1.99
N ARG A 88 -16.65 -23.64 2.36
CA ARG A 88 -17.74 -23.94 3.28
C ARG A 88 -17.50 -23.19 4.60
N ASN A 89 -18.47 -22.34 5.00
CA ASN A 89 -18.37 -21.46 6.17
C ASN A 89 -17.15 -20.50 6.10
N PRO A 90 -17.15 -19.52 5.17
CA PRO A 90 -15.99 -18.67 4.93
C PRO A 90 -15.76 -17.69 6.08
N ARG A 91 -14.49 -17.47 6.44
CA ARG A 91 -14.12 -16.47 7.44
C ARG A 91 -13.82 -15.15 6.75
N ILE A 92 -14.61 -14.12 7.05
CA ILE A 92 -14.43 -12.78 6.49
C ILE A 92 -13.56 -11.95 7.44
N VAL A 93 -12.36 -11.62 6.98
CA VAL A 93 -11.52 -10.62 7.65
C VAL A 93 -12.01 -9.26 7.19
N ASN A 94 -12.55 -8.49 8.12
CA ASN A 94 -12.89 -7.09 7.87
C ASN A 94 -11.85 -6.20 8.52
N GLN A 95 -11.39 -5.20 7.76
CA GLN A 95 -10.42 -4.23 8.22
C GLN A 95 -10.97 -2.84 7.96
N TYR A 96 -11.54 -2.23 9.00
CA TYR A 96 -11.98 -0.84 8.92
C TYR A 96 -10.78 0.08 8.80
N THR A 97 -10.87 1.04 7.88
CA THR A 97 -9.94 2.15 7.81
C THR A 97 -10.27 3.19 8.89
N GLY A 98 -9.28 3.97 9.28
CA GLY A 98 -9.37 4.96 10.34
C GLY A 98 -8.00 5.21 10.97
N VAL A 99 -7.98 6.00 12.04
CA VAL A 99 -6.75 6.42 12.73
C VAL A 99 -5.90 5.22 13.18
N THR A 100 -6.54 4.12 13.57
CA THR A 100 -5.88 2.93 14.14
C THR A 100 -5.37 1.92 13.12
N ARG A 101 -5.35 2.23 11.81
CA ARG A 101 -4.83 1.41 10.68
C ARG A 101 -4.75 -0.10 10.97
N GLY A 102 -5.77 -0.86 10.59
CA GLY A 102 -5.84 -2.30 10.88
C GLY A 102 -4.88 -3.24 10.09
N PHE A 103 -3.76 -2.75 9.54
CA PHE A 103 -2.83 -3.58 8.75
C PHE A 103 -1.38 -3.47 9.23
N PRO A 104 -0.57 -4.53 9.05
CA PRO A 104 0.83 -4.52 9.46
C PRO A 104 1.67 -3.53 8.62
N THR A 105 2.33 -2.57 9.29
CA THR A 105 3.15 -1.52 8.65
C THR A 105 4.63 -1.87 8.52
N ALA A 106 5.13 -2.84 9.30
CA ALA A 106 6.55 -3.17 9.36
C ALA A 106 7.20 -3.47 7.98
N PRO A 107 6.55 -4.21 7.05
CA PRO A 107 7.13 -4.42 5.71
C PRO A 107 7.27 -3.12 4.91
N LEU A 108 6.31 -2.20 5.02
CA LEU A 108 6.36 -0.90 4.33
C LEU A 108 7.49 -0.04 4.90
N GLU A 109 7.62 0.00 6.24
CA GLU A 109 8.72 0.72 6.90
C GLU A 109 10.08 0.18 6.47
N GLN A 110 10.22 -1.15 6.34
CA GLN A 110 11.46 -1.78 5.91
C GLN A 110 11.79 -1.47 4.44
N VAL A 111 10.80 -1.47 3.55
CA VAL A 111 10.99 -1.06 2.14
C VAL A 111 11.40 0.41 2.05
N ALA A 112 10.77 1.29 2.84
CA ALA A 112 11.11 2.70 2.93
C ALA A 112 12.54 2.91 3.46
N LEU A 113 12.91 2.20 4.53
CA LEU A 113 14.26 2.23 5.11
C LEU A 113 15.31 1.75 4.11
N HIS A 114 15.06 0.62 3.43
CA HIS A 114 15.96 0.10 2.40
C HIS A 114 16.16 1.10 1.27
N THR A 115 15.08 1.72 0.80
CA THR A 115 15.12 2.75 -0.25
C THR A 115 15.89 3.99 0.21
N MET A 116 15.60 4.48 1.42
CA MET A 116 16.23 5.68 1.99
C MET A 116 17.73 5.49 2.20
N ARG A 117 18.19 4.30 2.61
CA ARG A 117 19.62 3.98 2.76
C ARG A 117 20.41 4.09 1.46
N ARG A 118 19.77 3.98 0.29
CA ARG A 118 20.44 4.20 -1.00
C ARG A 118 20.85 5.66 -1.22
N CYS A 119 20.09 6.60 -0.65
CA CYS A 119 20.37 8.04 -0.75
C CYS A 119 21.11 8.58 0.49
N VAL A 120 20.81 8.01 1.67
CA VAL A 120 21.39 8.42 2.96
C VAL A 120 21.89 7.17 3.70
N PRO A 121 23.13 6.71 3.42
CA PRO A 121 23.64 5.42 3.93
C PRO A 121 23.71 5.31 5.45
N ASN A 122 23.77 6.45 6.15
CA ASN A 122 23.86 6.50 7.61
C ASN A 122 22.51 6.34 8.33
N VAL A 123 21.39 6.21 7.60
CA VAL A 123 20.08 5.97 8.22
C VAL A 123 20.04 4.58 8.86
N LYS A 124 19.79 4.55 10.17
CA LYS A 124 19.75 3.33 10.97
C LYS A 124 18.35 2.74 11.02
N MET A 125 17.33 3.57 11.18
CA MET A 125 15.94 3.14 11.40
C MET A 125 14.96 4.20 10.87
N LEU A 126 13.79 3.74 10.45
CA LEU A 126 12.63 4.55 10.13
C LEU A 126 11.45 3.95 10.90
N HIS A 127 10.60 4.78 11.49
CA HIS A 127 9.38 4.34 12.15
C HIS A 127 8.25 5.36 11.97
N THR A 128 7.05 4.86 11.69
CA THR A 128 5.81 5.63 11.51
C THR A 128 4.77 5.10 12.50
N PRO A 129 4.69 5.66 13.72
CA PRO A 129 3.74 5.19 14.72
C PRO A 129 2.30 5.39 14.24
N ILE A 130 1.46 4.40 14.52
CA ILE A 130 0.07 4.36 14.02
C ILE A 130 -0.73 5.53 14.61
N GLU A 131 -0.46 5.84 15.89
CA GLU A 131 -1.09 6.90 16.68
C GLU A 131 -0.76 8.30 16.16
N ALA A 132 0.34 8.46 15.43
CA ALA A 132 0.76 9.73 14.83
C ALA A 132 0.90 9.61 13.31
N THR A 133 -0.16 9.12 12.68
CA THR A 133 -0.27 9.01 11.23
C THR A 133 0.09 10.34 10.54
N GLY A 134 1.12 10.29 9.69
CA GLY A 134 1.67 11.45 8.98
C GLY A 134 3.05 11.90 9.50
N LEU A 135 3.43 11.48 10.71
CA LEU A 135 4.79 11.68 11.22
C LEU A 135 5.68 10.48 10.90
N CYS A 136 6.95 10.78 10.60
CA CYS A 136 7.98 9.79 10.33
C CYS A 136 9.22 10.12 11.16
N PHE A 137 9.65 9.17 11.99
CA PHE A 137 10.83 9.28 12.83
C PHE A 137 11.99 8.54 12.17
N VAL A 138 13.11 9.24 11.97
CA VAL A 138 14.30 8.69 11.33
C VAL A 138 15.48 8.75 12.29
N SER A 139 16.06 7.59 12.58
CA SER A 139 17.31 7.50 13.34
C SER A 139 18.50 7.45 12.38
N ILE A 140 19.49 8.31 12.60
CA ILE A 140 20.68 8.44 11.75
C ILE A 140 21.93 8.27 12.60
N LYS A 141 22.89 7.47 12.12
CA LYS A 141 24.24 7.43 12.69
C LYS A 141 24.97 8.71 12.29
N LYS A 142 25.13 9.64 13.22
CA LYS A 142 25.87 10.88 12.98
C LYS A 142 27.36 10.56 12.85
N ASN A 143 27.96 10.83 11.70
CA ASN A 143 29.40 10.82 11.54
C ASN A 143 29.94 12.18 12.01
N LEU A 144 30.69 12.21 13.11
CA LEU A 144 31.30 13.44 13.66
C LEU A 144 32.61 13.83 12.96
N ALA A 145 32.99 13.18 11.87
CA ALA A 145 34.20 13.52 11.12
C ALA A 145 33.94 14.71 10.16
N LYS A 146 34.40 15.89 10.58
CA LYS A 146 34.56 17.14 9.79
C LYS A 146 33.31 17.70 9.12
N ARG A 147 32.42 18.31 9.91
CA ARG A 147 31.76 19.54 9.46
C ARG A 147 32.25 20.66 10.36
N SER A 148 33.30 21.34 9.90
CA SER A 148 33.58 22.71 10.37
C SER A 148 32.29 23.52 10.24
N ARG A 149 32.13 24.43 11.18
CA ARG A 149 30.95 25.17 11.58
C ARG A 149 30.50 26.20 10.52
N SER A 150 30.25 25.79 9.27
CA SER A 150 29.93 26.71 8.16
C SER A 150 28.71 26.36 7.30
N GLU A 151 27.92 25.32 7.63
CA GLU A 151 26.69 25.00 6.87
C GLU A 151 25.46 24.86 7.78
N SER A 152 25.17 25.90 8.55
CA SER A 152 23.86 26.13 9.16
C SER A 152 22.94 26.88 8.18
N GLY A 153 22.69 26.30 6.99
CA GLY A 153 21.92 27.00 5.95
C GLY A 153 21.15 26.18 4.91
N SER A 154 21.14 24.83 4.94
CA SER A 154 20.58 24.07 3.80
C SER A 154 19.42 23.11 4.11
N LEU A 155 19.03 22.92 5.37
CA LEU A 155 17.93 21.99 5.71
C LEU A 155 16.55 22.64 5.86
N THR A 156 16.42 23.95 5.60
CA THR A 156 15.14 24.69 5.67
C THR A 156 14.67 25.23 4.31
N SER A 157 15.12 24.64 3.19
CA SER A 157 14.70 25.04 1.84
C SER A 157 13.92 23.92 1.13
N LEU A 158 12.77 23.54 1.68
CA LEU A 158 11.66 23.08 0.86
C LEU A 158 10.84 24.31 0.50
N ARG A 159 11.24 24.96 -0.61
CA ARG A 159 10.52 26.08 -1.19
C ARG A 159 9.08 25.68 -1.47
N SER A 160 8.17 26.47 -0.91
CA SER A 160 6.80 26.65 -1.37
C SER A 160 6.75 26.67 -2.90
N LEU A 161 6.17 25.64 -3.50
CA LEU A 161 5.60 25.71 -4.84
C LEU A 161 4.27 26.44 -4.70
N LYS A 162 4.27 27.75 -4.92
CA LYS A 162 3.06 28.52 -5.20
C LYS A 162 2.58 28.15 -6.60
N SER A 163 1.31 27.78 -6.68
CA SER A 163 0.52 27.72 -7.90
C SER A 163 0.55 29.06 -8.63
N SER A 164 0.82 29.02 -9.94
CA SER A 164 0.27 29.97 -10.91
C SER A 164 -0.85 29.28 -11.65
#